data_AF-A0A075B399-F1
#
_entry.id   AF-A0A075B399-F1
#
_cell.length_a   1.000
_cell.length_b   1.000
_cell.length_c   1.000
_cell.angle_alpha   90.00
_cell.angle_beta   90.00
_cell.angle_gamma   90.00
#
_symmetry.space_group_name_H-M   'P 1'
#
loop_
_entity.id
_entity.type
_entity.pdbx_description
1 polymer ?
#
loop_
_entity_poly.entity_id
_entity_poly.type
_entity_poly.pdbx_seq_one_letter_code
_entity_poly.pdbx_strand_id
1 'polypeptide(L)'
;MKKINDTANTKFQSGNAEHEEMLKLLWDIHFSEEYQRIGSHWKSLGFQGKDPATDFRGMGLLGLSQLIFFGNEYPDESNEILQKSQGMYDTTWYYAIERFEVVFLPA
;
A
#
# COMPACT_ATOMS: atom_id res chain seq x y z
N MET A 1 10.13 18.32 3.95
CA MET A 1 10.20 16.88 3.65
C MET A 1 10.43 16.14 4.96
N LYS A 2 9.43 15.37 5.42
CA LYS A 2 9.57 14.52 6.61
C LYS A 2 10.48 13.34 6.23
N LYS A 3 11.55 13.10 6.99
CA LYS A 3 12.57 12.11 6.68
C LYS A 3 11.97 10.70 6.72
N ILE A 4 11.87 10.07 5.56
CA ILE A 4 11.36 8.70 5.37
C ILE A 4 12.13 7.67 6.24
N ASN A 5 13.39 7.95 6.59
CA ASN A 5 14.24 7.02 7.34
C ASN A 5 13.86 6.78 8.81
N ASP A 6 13.08 7.66 9.46
CA ASP A 6 12.70 7.43 10.87
C ASP A 6 11.52 6.43 11.00
N THR A 7 10.89 6.03 9.89
CA THR A 7 9.72 5.12 9.88
C THR A 7 10.07 3.63 9.72
N ALA A 8 11.33 3.28 9.43
CA ALA A 8 11.76 1.91 9.11
C ALA A 8 11.51 0.88 10.23
N ASN A 9 11.43 1.33 11.49
CA ASN A 9 11.18 0.45 12.65
C ASN A 9 9.91 0.82 13.43
N THR A 10 9.12 1.77 12.94
CA THR A 10 7.91 2.21 13.65
C THR A 10 6.74 1.36 13.22
N LYS A 11 6.20 0.59 14.18
CA LYS A 11 4.99 -0.21 13.95
C LYS A 11 3.79 0.71 13.80
N PHE A 12 2.88 0.36 12.89
CA PHE A 12 1.58 1.01 12.86
C PHE A 12 0.86 0.82 14.20
N GLN A 13 0.22 1.89 14.68
CA GLN A 13 -0.54 1.92 15.93
C GLN A 13 -1.91 2.50 15.67
N SER A 14 -2.95 1.67 15.81
CA SER A 14 -4.33 2.12 15.70
C SER A 14 -4.63 3.15 16.80
N GLY A 15 -5.28 4.25 16.42
CA GLY A 15 -5.59 5.36 17.33
C GLY A 15 -4.45 6.37 17.51
N ASN A 16 -3.28 6.16 16.90
CA ASN A 16 -2.31 7.22 16.72
C ASN A 16 -2.78 8.12 15.56
N ALA A 17 -3.03 9.40 15.84
CA ALA A 17 -3.61 10.33 14.87
C ALA A 17 -2.77 10.44 13.58
N GLU A 18 -1.44 10.41 13.67
CA GLU A 18 -0.55 10.51 12.51
C GLU A 18 -0.66 9.27 11.62
N HIS A 19 -0.74 8.08 12.21
CA HIS A 19 -0.82 6.85 11.45
C HIS A 19 -2.17 6.70 10.75
N GLU A 20 -3.25 7.10 11.43
CA GLU A 20 -4.59 7.12 10.85
C GLU A 20 -4.70 8.14 9.72
N GLU A 21 -4.00 9.28 9.82
CA GLU A 21 -3.90 10.27 8.75
C GLU A 21 -3.15 9.71 7.53
N MET A 22 -2.08 8.94 7.73
CA MET A 22 -1.39 8.25 6.62
C MET A 22 -2.29 7.24 5.91
N LEU A 23 -3.13 6.49 6.64
CA LEU A 23 -4.12 5.60 6.01
C LEU A 23 -5.16 6.37 5.19
N LYS A 24 -5.56 7.54 5.69
CA LYS A 24 -6.46 8.43 4.95
C LYS A 24 -5.80 9.00 3.69
N LEU A 25 -4.52 9.35 3.75
CA LEU A 25 -3.78 9.77 2.55
C LEU A 25 -3.73 8.64 1.51
N LEU A 26 -3.45 7.41 1.93
CA LEU A 26 -3.49 6.25 1.05
C LEU A 26 -4.89 6.05 0.44
N TRP A 27 -5.94 6.28 1.23
CA TRP A 27 -7.32 6.24 0.74
C TRP A 27 -7.57 7.24 -0.37
N ASP A 28 -7.26 8.51 -0.11
CA ASP A 28 -7.58 9.62 -1.00
C ASP A 28 -6.85 9.50 -2.36
N ILE A 29 -5.74 8.73 -2.41
CA ILE A 29 -5.02 8.40 -3.65
C ILE A 29 -5.79 7.38 -4.49
N HIS A 30 -6.42 6.38 -3.87
CA HIS A 30 -6.96 5.21 -4.57
C HIS A 30 -8.50 5.17 -4.67
N PHE A 31 -9.20 5.93 -3.83
CA PHE A 31 -10.65 5.96 -3.77
C PHE A 31 -11.16 7.39 -3.85
N SER A 32 -12.21 7.59 -4.64
CA SER A 32 -12.94 8.87 -4.72
C SER A 32 -14.09 8.99 -3.72
N GLU A 33 -14.31 7.94 -2.92
CA GLU A 33 -15.42 7.79 -1.98
C GLU A 33 -15.04 8.36 -0.60
N GLU A 34 -16.04 8.56 0.27
CA GLU A 34 -15.77 8.97 1.65
C GLU A 34 -14.90 7.94 2.38
N TYR A 35 -13.91 8.43 3.13
CA TYR A 35 -12.96 7.60 3.86
C TYR A 35 -13.64 6.57 4.77
N GLN A 36 -13.36 5.29 4.54
CA GLN A 36 -13.80 4.21 5.40
C GLN A 36 -12.61 3.45 5.98
N ARG A 37 -12.36 3.69 7.28
CA ARG A 37 -11.26 3.05 8.00
C ARG A 37 -11.35 1.51 8.00
N ILE A 38 -12.55 0.95 8.11
CA ILE A 38 -12.79 -0.50 8.15
C ILE A 38 -13.78 -0.87 7.05
N GLY A 39 -13.43 -1.83 6.20
CA GLY A 39 -14.33 -2.40 5.21
C GLY A 39 -13.62 -3.25 4.16
N SER A 40 -14.40 -3.92 3.31
CA SER A 40 -13.86 -4.87 2.32
C SER A 40 -13.16 -4.22 1.13
N HIS A 41 -13.34 -2.91 0.93
CA HIS A 41 -12.63 -2.12 -0.09
C HIS A 41 -11.11 -2.22 0.05
N TRP A 42 -10.56 -2.37 1.26
CA TRP A 42 -9.12 -2.57 1.41
C TRP A 42 -8.63 -3.83 0.69
N LYS A 43 -9.49 -4.85 0.51
CA LYS A 43 -9.13 -6.02 -0.30
C LYS A 43 -8.91 -5.71 -1.77
N SER A 44 -9.55 -4.66 -2.31
CA SER A 44 -9.29 -4.23 -3.69
C SER A 44 -7.89 -3.65 -3.85
N LEU A 45 -7.29 -3.14 -2.77
CA LEU A 45 -5.88 -2.73 -2.72
C LEU A 45 -4.92 -3.87 -2.36
N GLY A 46 -5.44 -5.11 -2.21
CA GLY A 46 -4.63 -6.28 -1.87
C GLY A 46 -4.42 -6.53 -0.37
N PHE A 47 -5.07 -5.77 0.52
CA PHE A 47 -5.04 -6.06 1.96
C PHE A 47 -5.79 -7.35 2.28
N GLN A 48 -5.30 -8.16 3.22
CA GLN A 48 -5.91 -9.45 3.53
C GLN A 48 -7.20 -9.28 4.34
N GLY A 49 -7.25 -8.26 5.19
CA GLY A 49 -8.35 -7.98 6.11
C GLY A 49 -9.32 -6.88 5.63
N LYS A 50 -10.33 -6.63 6.48
CA LYS A 50 -11.16 -5.41 6.38
C LYS A 50 -10.49 -4.22 7.07
N ASP A 51 -9.45 -4.48 7.85
CA ASP A 51 -8.71 -3.49 8.61
C ASP A 51 -7.24 -3.52 8.17
N PRO A 52 -6.79 -2.53 7.38
CA PRO A 52 -5.42 -2.48 6.84
C PRO A 52 -4.35 -2.35 7.94
N ALA A 53 -4.70 -1.89 9.15
CA ALA A 53 -3.73 -1.83 10.24
C ALA A 53 -3.24 -3.23 10.64
N THR A 54 -4.04 -4.27 10.41
CA THR A 54 -3.64 -5.63 10.72
C THR A 54 -2.50 -6.10 9.83
N ASP A 55 -2.47 -5.69 8.56
CA ASP A 55 -1.42 -5.94 7.58
C ASP A 55 -0.15 -5.11 7.88
N PHE A 56 -0.31 -3.86 8.31
CA PHE A 56 0.82 -3.00 8.67
C PHE A 56 1.48 -3.32 10.02
N ARG A 57 0.95 -4.26 10.82
CA ARG A 57 1.63 -4.73 12.05
C ARG A 57 2.97 -5.40 11.75
N GLY A 58 3.09 -6.10 10.62
CA GLY A 58 4.32 -6.77 10.18
C GLY A 58 5.21 -5.88 9.31
N MET A 59 4.61 -5.08 8.43
CA MET A 59 5.31 -4.23 7.46
C MET A 59 5.74 -2.86 8.03
N GLY A 60 5.10 -2.41 9.10
CA GLY A 60 5.37 -1.11 9.74
C GLY A 60 4.90 0.10 8.91
N LEU A 61 5.21 1.29 9.41
CA LEU A 61 4.89 2.56 8.73
C LEU A 61 5.70 2.77 7.45
N LEU A 62 6.90 2.20 7.35
CA LEU A 62 7.69 2.27 6.12
C LEU A 62 6.90 1.74 4.93
N GLY A 63 6.23 0.60 5.12
CA GLY A 63 5.39 0.02 4.09
C GLY A 63 4.24 0.94 3.68
N LEU A 64 3.58 1.57 4.64
CA LEU A 64 2.52 2.55 4.37
C LEU A 64 3.06 3.77 3.62
N SER A 65 4.20 4.32 4.04
CA SER A 65 4.88 5.42 3.36
C SER A 65 5.28 5.08 1.93
N GLN A 66 5.77 3.86 1.68
CA GLN A 66 6.12 3.40 0.34
C GLN A 66 4.90 3.32 -0.58
N LEU A 67 3.77 2.81 -0.08
CA LEU A 67 2.53 2.76 -0.85
C LEU A 67 2.02 4.16 -1.19
N ILE A 68 2.04 5.08 -0.24
CA ILE A 68 1.66 6.50 -0.45
C ILE A 68 2.60 7.15 -1.48
N PHE A 69 3.90 6.93 -1.37
CA PHE A 69 4.88 7.47 -2.31
C PHE A 69 4.63 6.91 -3.72
N PHE A 70 4.44 5.60 -3.83
CA PHE A 70 4.21 4.94 -5.11
C PHE A 70 2.93 5.42 -5.79
N GLY A 71 1.82 5.51 -5.05
CA GLY A 71 0.55 6.01 -5.59
C GLY A 71 0.57 7.49 -6.00
N ASN A 72 1.40 8.32 -5.35
CA ASN A 72 1.53 9.74 -5.71
C ASN A 72 2.47 9.97 -6.90
N GLU A 73 3.64 9.31 -6.92
CA GLU A 73 4.66 9.56 -7.95
C GLU A 73 4.42 8.75 -9.23
N TYR A 74 3.76 7.59 -9.13
CA TYR A 74 3.51 6.66 -10.24
C TYR A 74 2.03 6.24 -10.29
N PRO A 75 1.09 7.19 -10.48
CA PRO A 75 -0.34 6.89 -10.39
C PRO A 75 -0.83 5.93 -11.47
N ASP A 76 -0.29 5.99 -12.69
CA ASP A 76 -0.67 5.12 -13.79
C ASP A 76 -0.22 3.68 -13.53
N GLU A 77 1.03 3.48 -13.13
CA GLU A 77 1.59 2.17 -12.78
C GLU A 77 0.91 1.59 -11.54
N SER A 78 0.62 2.43 -10.54
CA SER A 78 -0.08 2.02 -9.33
C SER A 78 -1.48 1.52 -9.64
N ASN A 79 -2.23 2.25 -10.46
CA ASN A 79 -3.55 1.83 -10.92
C ASN A 79 -3.48 0.56 -11.79
N GLU A 80 -2.49 0.44 -12.67
CA GLU A 80 -2.31 -0.75 -13.51
C GLU A 80 -2.01 -2.00 -12.68
N ILE A 81 -1.12 -1.90 -11.69
CA ILE A 81 -0.80 -3.01 -10.77
C ILE A 81 -2.03 -3.40 -9.96
N LEU A 82 -2.80 -2.43 -9.46
CA LEU A 82 -4.04 -2.66 -8.72
C LEU A 82 -5.10 -3.35 -9.59
N GLN A 83 -5.28 -2.91 -10.84
CA GLN A 83 -6.22 -3.55 -11.78
C GLN A 83 -5.80 -4.99 -12.11
N LYS A 84 -4.50 -5.24 -12.31
CA LYS A 84 -3.96 -6.59 -12.54
C LYS A 84 -4.12 -7.49 -11.32
N SER A 85 -4.01 -6.95 -10.11
CA SER A 85 -4.32 -7.62 -8.83
C SER A 85 -5.77 -8.05 -8.70
N GLN A 86 -6.70 -7.18 -9.11
CA GLN A 86 -8.12 -7.48 -9.05
C GLN A 86 -8.59 -8.43 -10.15
N GLY A 87 -7.88 -8.49 -11.29
CA GLY A 87 -8.24 -9.29 -12.46
C GLY A 87 -7.67 -10.72 -12.51
N MET A 88 -6.70 -11.07 -11.66
CA MET A 88 -6.02 -12.37 -11.75
C MET A 88 -6.73 -13.48 -10.95
N TYR A 89 -7.70 -14.09 -11.62
CA TYR A 89 -7.82 -15.54 -11.58
C TYR A 89 -6.89 -16.06 -12.67
N ASP A 90 -5.94 -16.91 -12.29
CA ASP A 90 -5.06 -17.70 -13.16
C ASP A 90 -3.64 -17.17 -13.46
N THR A 91 -2.68 -17.89 -12.85
CA THR A 91 -1.27 -18.17 -13.18
C THR A 91 -0.24 -17.09 -13.53
N THR A 92 -0.57 -15.83 -13.83
CA THR A 92 0.47 -14.84 -14.20
C THR A 92 1.31 -14.31 -13.01
N TRP A 93 0.83 -14.47 -11.77
CA TRP A 93 1.52 -14.01 -10.54
C TRP A 93 2.85 -14.71 -10.26
N TYR A 94 3.04 -15.94 -10.73
CA TYR A 94 4.32 -16.64 -10.57
C TYR A 94 5.47 -15.95 -11.32
N TYR A 95 5.19 -15.30 -12.45
CA TYR A 95 6.21 -14.52 -13.17
C TYR A 95 6.50 -13.15 -12.56
N ALA A 96 5.58 -12.59 -11.77
CA ALA A 96 5.76 -11.29 -11.13
C ALA A 96 6.63 -11.37 -9.88
N ILE A 97 6.49 -12.44 -9.08
CA ILE A 97 7.29 -12.65 -7.87
C ILE A 97 8.77 -12.90 -8.21
N GLU A 98 9.09 -13.60 -9.31
CA GLU A 98 10.49 -13.72 -9.78
C GLU A 98 11.07 -12.38 -10.29
N ARG A 99 10.22 -11.42 -10.67
CA ARG A 99 10.67 -10.19 -11.36
C ARG A 99 10.83 -8.97 -10.45
N PHE A 100 10.46 -9.09 -9.17
CA PHE A 100 10.69 -8.04 -8.16
C PHE A 100 12.19 -7.86 -7.80
N GLU A 101 13.10 -8.75 -8.21
CA GLU A 101 14.55 -8.56 -8.05
C GLU A 101 15.20 -7.64 -9.10
N VAL A 102 14.51 -7.26 -10.19
CA VAL A 102 15.15 -6.55 -11.32
C VAL A 102 14.91 -5.02 -11.34
N VAL A 103 14.00 -4.49 -10.53
CA VAL A 103 13.65 -3.05 -10.57
C VAL A 103 14.62 -2.16 -9.76
N PHE A 104 15.57 -2.74 -9.02
CA PHE A 104 16.52 -1.99 -8.18
C PHE A 104 18.01 -2.32 -8.40
N LEU A 105 18.43 -2.54 -9.65
CA LEU A 105 19.86 -2.41 -9.99
C LEU A 105 20.07 -1.18 -10.88
N PRO A 106 20.75 -0.13 -10.39
CA PRO A 106 21.11 1.02 -11.21
C PRO A 106 22.12 0.57 -12.28
N ALA A 107 21.86 0.96 -13.53
CA ALA A 107 22.90 1.06 -14.55
C ALA A 107 23.74 2.33 -14.32
#